data_AF-A0A7C5G4L0-F1
#
_entry.id   AF-A0A7C5G4L0-F1
#
_cell.length_a   1.000
_cell.length_b   1.000
_cell.length_c   1.000
_cell.angle_alpha   90.00
_cell.angle_beta   90.00
_cell.angle_gamma   90.00
#
_symmetry.space_group_name_H-M   'P 1'
#
loop_
_entity.id
_entity.type
_entity.pdbx_description
1 polymer ?
#
loop_
_entity_poly.entity_id
_entity_poly.type
_entity_poly.pdbx_seq_one_letter_code
_entity_poly.pdbx_strand_id
1 'polypeptide(L)'
;MKIARSRWKTIKRPGYFGKYRDKRRHQYDKLYGKGNWQIVWVINKKIFTREEVLLLYEDAYYRFLKKHPKILKQLIEEARDVYDDAPDNINSGLDYTKQETDRTHYQDIAIRRCVVRFGLKFKGKKLIQIRDYKGKHPLSLKLSPGRVPFHMPKLIKKPELTGWWQKGSIESFYQSNKVLQIKKVIK
;
A
#
# COMPACT_ATOMS: atom_id res chain seq x y z
N MET A 1 -8.98 -10.71 -39.46
CA MET A 1 -9.46 -10.00 -38.24
C MET A 1 -8.27 -9.29 -37.59
N LYS A 2 -8.16 -7.95 -37.69
CA LYS A 2 -7.07 -7.20 -37.03
C LYS A 2 -7.40 -7.07 -35.55
N ILE A 3 -6.70 -7.81 -34.70
CA ILE A 3 -6.80 -7.63 -33.23
C ILE A 3 -6.21 -6.26 -32.93
N ALA A 4 -7.07 -5.30 -32.58
CA ALA A 4 -6.62 -3.97 -32.16
C ALA A 4 -5.74 -4.12 -30.91
N ARG A 5 -4.44 -3.83 -31.03
CA ARG A 5 -3.53 -3.77 -29.88
C ARG A 5 -3.89 -2.54 -29.05
N SER A 6 -4.55 -2.74 -27.91
CA SER A 6 -4.86 -1.64 -26.99
C SER A 6 -3.57 -1.11 -26.35
N ARG A 7 -3.21 0.15 -26.61
CA ARG A 7 -2.09 0.83 -25.95
C ARG A 7 -2.61 1.66 -24.78
N TRP A 8 -2.09 1.44 -23.59
CA TRP A 8 -2.43 2.25 -22.42
C TRP A 8 -1.73 3.62 -22.46
N LYS A 9 -2.46 4.70 -22.16
CA LYS A 9 -1.94 6.06 -22.04
C LYS A 9 -2.01 6.51 -20.58
N THR A 10 -0.87 6.89 -20.00
CA THR A 10 -0.84 7.54 -18.67
C THR A 10 -1.45 8.93 -18.75
N ILE A 11 -2.42 9.19 -17.86
CA ILE A 11 -3.14 10.47 -17.79
C ILE A 11 -2.63 11.34 -16.67
N LYS A 12 -2.44 10.78 -15.48
CA LYS A 12 -1.98 11.51 -14.30
C LYS A 12 -1.45 10.59 -13.22
N ARG A 13 -0.82 11.18 -12.19
CA ARG A 13 -0.54 10.52 -10.91
C ARG A 13 -1.62 10.95 -9.91
N PRO A 14 -2.62 10.10 -9.63
CA PRO A 14 -3.83 10.57 -8.96
C PRO A 14 -3.69 10.67 -7.42
N GLY A 15 -2.51 10.33 -6.88
CA GLY A 15 -2.19 10.44 -5.46
C GLY A 15 -3.11 9.62 -4.56
N TYR A 16 -3.14 9.95 -3.27
CA TYR A 16 -3.89 9.22 -2.25
C TYR A 16 -5.42 9.32 -2.44
N PHE A 17 -6.11 8.18 -2.31
CA PHE A 17 -7.57 8.10 -2.44
C PHE A 17 -8.25 8.06 -1.07
N GLY A 18 -7.61 7.39 -0.10
CA GLY A 18 -8.15 7.18 1.25
C GLY A 18 -9.58 6.69 1.22
N LYS A 19 -10.41 7.30 2.07
CA LYS A 19 -11.85 7.01 2.22
C LYS A 19 -12.70 7.22 0.97
N TYR A 20 -12.15 7.88 -0.04
CA TYR A 20 -12.83 8.14 -1.30
C TYR A 20 -12.42 7.15 -2.38
N ARG A 21 -11.82 6.00 -2.01
CA ARG A 21 -11.39 4.94 -2.93
C ARG A 21 -12.50 4.58 -3.90
N ASP A 22 -13.63 4.12 -3.40
CA ASP A 22 -14.69 3.56 -4.24
C ASP A 22 -15.42 4.65 -5.01
N LYS A 23 -15.64 5.81 -4.39
CA LYS A 23 -16.14 7.00 -5.07
C LYS A 23 -15.28 7.39 -6.28
N ARG A 24 -13.94 7.39 -6.15
CA ARG A 24 -13.03 7.70 -7.27
C ARG A 24 -13.06 6.63 -8.36
N ARG A 25 -13.16 5.35 -7.99
CA ARG A 25 -13.29 4.25 -8.96
C ARG A 25 -14.59 4.40 -9.77
N HIS A 26 -15.72 4.64 -9.10
CA HIS A 26 -16.99 4.91 -9.77
C HIS A 26 -16.95 6.15 -10.67
N GLN A 27 -16.25 7.21 -10.25
CA GLN A 27 -16.03 8.38 -11.11
C GLN A 27 -15.24 8.02 -12.36
N TYR A 28 -14.19 7.20 -12.26
CA TYR A 28 -13.42 6.76 -13.43
C TYR A 28 -14.22 5.81 -14.33
N ASP A 29 -15.05 4.94 -13.77
CA ASP A 29 -15.97 4.11 -14.56
C ASP A 29 -16.93 4.98 -15.38
N LYS A 30 -17.47 6.05 -14.79
CA LYS A 30 -18.33 7.01 -15.51
C LYS A 30 -17.56 7.81 -16.57
N LEU A 31 -16.33 8.25 -16.27
CA LEU A 31 -15.55 9.12 -17.15
C LEU A 31 -14.90 8.40 -18.33
N TYR A 32 -14.44 7.17 -18.13
CA TYR A 32 -13.62 6.45 -19.12
C TYR A 32 -14.28 5.16 -19.61
N GLY A 33 -15.33 4.68 -18.94
CA GLY A 33 -15.93 3.38 -19.16
C GLY A 33 -15.25 2.28 -18.33
N LYS A 34 -16.05 1.40 -17.73
CA LYS A 34 -15.54 0.24 -16.97
C LYS A 34 -14.65 -0.62 -17.87
N GLY A 35 -13.46 -0.97 -17.39
CA GLY A 35 -12.47 -1.76 -18.15
C GLY A 35 -11.66 -0.98 -19.19
N ASN A 36 -11.89 0.33 -19.33
CA ASN A 36 -11.13 1.22 -20.21
C ASN A 36 -10.15 2.13 -19.45
N TRP A 37 -10.05 1.98 -18.14
CA TRP A 37 -9.04 2.62 -17.30
C TRP A 37 -8.43 1.60 -16.32
N GLN A 38 -7.23 1.91 -15.85
CA GLN A 38 -6.57 1.14 -14.80
C GLN A 38 -5.70 2.03 -13.91
N ILE A 39 -5.50 1.56 -12.68
CA ILE A 39 -4.50 2.11 -11.75
C ILE A 39 -3.36 1.12 -11.67
N VAL A 40 -2.16 1.58 -12.01
CA VAL A 40 -0.94 0.79 -12.02
C VAL A 40 0.21 1.61 -11.45
N TRP A 41 1.35 0.97 -11.20
CA TRP A 41 2.55 1.62 -10.71
C TRP A 41 3.62 1.58 -11.78
N VAL A 42 4.26 2.72 -12.02
CA VAL A 42 5.36 2.81 -12.99
C VAL A 42 6.67 2.98 -12.24
N ILE A 43 7.56 2.02 -12.41
CA ILE A 43 8.89 1.99 -11.78
C ILE A 43 9.90 1.71 -12.89
N ASN A 44 10.88 2.60 -13.09
CA ASN A 44 11.90 2.47 -14.15
C ASN A 44 11.31 2.14 -15.53
N LYS A 45 10.23 2.85 -15.94
CA LYS A 45 9.48 2.66 -17.19
C LYS A 45 8.75 1.31 -17.35
N LYS A 46 8.83 0.42 -16.36
CA LYS A 46 8.03 -0.82 -16.29
C LYS A 46 6.71 -0.57 -15.55
N ILE A 47 5.68 -1.29 -15.94
CA ILE A 47 4.33 -1.23 -15.35
C ILE A 47 4.19 -2.41 -14.40
N PHE A 48 3.69 -2.13 -13.20
CA PHE A 48 3.40 -3.10 -12.16
C PHE A 48 1.93 -2.99 -11.77
N THR A 49 1.31 -4.14 -11.57
CA THR A 49 0.00 -4.31 -10.94
C THR A 49 0.06 -3.91 -9.45
N ARG A 50 -1.11 -3.87 -8.81
CA ARG A 50 -1.18 -3.62 -7.37
C ARG A 50 -0.48 -4.73 -6.59
N GLU A 51 -0.74 -5.97 -6.97
CA GLU A 51 -0.24 -7.17 -6.31
C GLU A 51 1.30 -7.20 -6.38
N GLU A 52 1.88 -6.87 -7.53
CA GLU A 52 3.34 -6.82 -7.70
C GLU A 52 3.98 -5.66 -6.92
N VAL A 53 3.39 -4.45 -6.93
CA VAL A 53 3.99 -3.33 -6.20
C VAL A 53 3.90 -3.51 -4.68
N LEU A 54 2.88 -4.26 -4.20
CA LEU A 54 2.74 -4.57 -2.78
C LEU A 54 3.85 -5.50 -2.27
N LEU A 55 4.51 -6.27 -3.14
CA LEU A 55 5.71 -7.03 -2.75
C LEU A 55 6.86 -6.09 -2.35
N LEU A 56 7.06 -4.99 -3.09
CA LEU A 56 8.06 -3.97 -2.74
C LEU A 56 7.66 -3.18 -1.49
N TYR A 57 6.35 -2.94 -1.31
CA TYR A 57 5.79 -2.33 -0.12
C TYR A 57 6.08 -3.19 1.12
N GLU A 58 5.82 -4.50 1.04
CA GLU A 58 6.14 -5.48 2.09
C GLU A 58 7.64 -5.57 2.36
N ASP A 59 8.48 -5.62 1.31
CA ASP A 59 9.94 -5.66 1.45
C ASP A 59 10.48 -4.46 2.23
N ALA A 60 9.85 -3.29 2.10
CA ALA A 60 10.23 -2.12 2.89
C ALA A 60 9.97 -2.33 4.39
N TYR A 61 8.82 -2.89 4.76
CA TYR A 61 8.54 -3.29 6.14
C TYR A 61 9.51 -4.36 6.64
N TYR A 62 9.76 -5.39 5.83
CA TYR A 62 10.68 -6.47 6.19
C TYR A 62 12.08 -5.94 6.48
N ARG A 63 12.63 -5.10 5.59
CA ARG A 63 13.96 -4.51 5.77
C ARG A 63 14.01 -3.55 6.95
N PHE A 64 12.94 -2.78 7.18
CA PHE A 64 12.83 -1.92 8.36
C PHE A 64 12.87 -2.75 9.65
N LEU A 65 12.00 -3.75 9.77
CA LEU A 65 11.93 -4.63 10.94
C LEU A 65 13.22 -5.42 11.16
N LYS A 66 13.87 -5.89 10.08
CA LYS A 66 15.18 -6.56 10.15
C LYS A 66 16.27 -5.65 10.73
N LYS A 67 16.26 -4.36 10.35
CA LYS A 67 17.19 -3.34 10.87
C LYS A 67 16.85 -2.90 12.29
N HIS A 68 15.61 -3.09 12.72
CA HIS A 68 15.09 -2.66 14.02
C HIS A 68 14.54 -3.84 14.84
N PRO A 69 15.39 -4.80 15.26
CA PRO A 69 14.94 -6.02 15.94
C PRO A 69 14.22 -5.75 17.26
N LYS A 70 14.52 -4.64 17.95
CA LYS A 70 13.78 -4.21 19.15
C LYS A 70 12.31 -3.88 18.84
N ILE A 71 12.03 -3.27 17.68
CA ILE A 71 10.66 -2.98 17.24
C ILE A 71 9.94 -4.28 16.87
N LEU A 72 10.62 -5.18 16.15
CA LEU A 72 10.07 -6.49 15.82
C LEU A 72 9.74 -7.30 17.09
N LYS A 73 10.68 -7.36 18.04
CA LYS A 73 10.46 -8.02 19.34
C LYS A 73 9.25 -7.43 20.07
N GLN A 74 9.17 -6.10 20.19
CA GLN A 74 8.03 -5.43 20.81
C GLN A 74 6.71 -5.80 20.11
N LEU A 75 6.69 -5.75 18.78
CA LEU A 75 5.52 -6.12 17.98
C LEU A 75 5.06 -7.55 18.28
N ILE A 76 5.98 -8.51 18.30
CA ILE A 76 5.67 -9.92 18.53
C ILE A 76 5.20 -10.21 19.95
N GLU A 77 5.83 -9.58 20.95
CA GLU A 77 5.56 -9.81 22.37
C GLU A 77 4.27 -9.13 22.85
N GLU A 78 3.93 -7.97 22.28
CA GLU A 78 2.76 -7.21 22.73
C GLU A 78 1.49 -7.50 21.91
N ALA A 79 1.63 -7.66 20.59
CA ALA A 79 0.48 -7.82 19.71
C ALA A 79 -0.03 -9.26 19.71
N ARG A 80 -1.35 -9.42 19.74
CA ARG A 80 -2.04 -10.64 19.26
C ARG A 80 -2.28 -10.58 17.75
N ASP A 81 -2.48 -9.37 17.23
CA ASP A 81 -2.59 -9.02 15.82
C ASP A 81 -2.46 -7.49 15.67
N VAL A 82 -2.37 -7.01 14.43
CA VAL A 82 -2.39 -5.60 14.05
C VAL A 82 -3.63 -5.28 13.22
N TYR A 83 -4.01 -4.01 13.10
CA TYR A 83 -5.08 -3.56 12.19
C TYR A 83 -4.86 -2.09 11.78
N ASP A 84 -5.60 -1.58 10.80
CA ASP A 84 -5.53 -0.17 10.39
C ASP A 84 -6.70 0.65 10.93
N ASP A 85 -7.85 0.59 10.27
CA ASP A 85 -9.00 1.48 10.53
C ASP A 85 -9.94 0.86 11.56
N ALA A 86 -10.26 -0.42 11.37
CA ALA A 86 -11.27 -1.12 12.13
C ALA A 86 -10.73 -2.48 12.62
N PRO A 87 -11.12 -2.95 13.82
CA PRO A 87 -10.63 -4.22 14.37
C PRO A 87 -10.85 -5.44 13.49
N ASP A 88 -11.88 -5.42 12.64
CA ASP A 88 -12.21 -6.48 11.68
C ASP A 88 -11.24 -6.57 10.50
N ASN A 89 -10.31 -5.61 10.32
CA ASN A 89 -9.23 -5.72 9.32
C ASN A 89 -8.38 -7.00 9.50
N ILE A 90 -8.38 -7.60 10.70
CA ILE A 90 -7.74 -8.90 10.96
C ILE A 90 -8.28 -10.02 10.06
N ASN A 91 -9.54 -9.94 9.61
CA ASN A 91 -10.19 -10.95 8.78
C ASN A 91 -9.58 -11.07 7.37
N SER A 92 -8.82 -10.04 6.94
CA SER A 92 -8.02 -10.12 5.71
C SER A 92 -6.88 -11.12 5.80
N GLY A 93 -6.38 -11.40 7.01
CA GLY A 93 -5.21 -12.24 7.22
C GLY A 93 -4.02 -11.75 6.38
N LEU A 94 -3.58 -12.59 5.44
CA LEU A 94 -2.45 -12.33 4.53
C LEU A 94 -2.88 -11.91 3.11
N ASP A 95 -4.18 -11.70 2.89
CA ASP A 95 -4.79 -11.50 1.57
C ASP A 95 -5.08 -10.02 1.28
N TYR A 96 -4.26 -9.42 0.42
CA TYR A 96 -4.40 -8.03 -0.02
C TYR A 96 -5.67 -7.72 -0.81
N THR A 97 -6.42 -8.72 -1.26
CA THR A 97 -7.65 -8.51 -2.03
C THR A 97 -8.86 -8.20 -1.13
N LYS A 98 -8.80 -8.59 0.15
CA LYS A 98 -9.84 -8.34 1.15
C LYS A 98 -9.68 -6.95 1.75
N GLN A 99 -10.62 -6.05 1.44
CA GLN A 99 -10.60 -4.64 1.85
C GLN A 99 -12.01 -4.20 2.25
N GLU A 100 -12.46 -4.62 3.43
CA GLU A 100 -13.84 -4.51 3.92
C GLU A 100 -14.25 -3.09 4.36
N THR A 101 -13.28 -2.19 4.55
CA THR A 101 -13.57 -0.78 4.84
C THR A 101 -13.46 0.09 3.58
N ASP A 102 -13.95 1.32 3.66
CA ASP A 102 -13.82 2.35 2.61
C ASP A 102 -12.36 2.77 2.34
N ARG A 103 -11.42 2.32 3.16
CA ARG A 103 -9.98 2.57 3.03
C ARG A 103 -9.26 1.30 2.67
N THR A 104 -8.11 1.49 2.04
CA THR A 104 -7.16 0.41 1.91
C THR A 104 -6.33 0.25 3.17
N HIS A 105 -6.21 -0.96 3.68
CA HIS A 105 -5.36 -1.33 4.82
C HIS A 105 -4.33 -2.34 4.31
N TYR A 106 -3.24 -1.83 3.73
CA TYR A 106 -2.18 -2.70 3.20
C TYR A 106 -1.08 -2.92 4.23
N GLN A 107 -0.89 -1.98 5.15
CA GLN A 107 0.17 -2.00 6.15
C GLN A 107 -0.01 -3.11 7.18
N ASP A 108 -1.23 -3.34 7.68
CA ASP A 108 -1.50 -4.41 8.63
C ASP A 108 -1.24 -5.77 7.97
N ILE A 109 -1.73 -5.98 6.74
CA ILE A 109 -1.47 -7.19 5.96
C ILE A 109 0.04 -7.36 5.69
N ALA A 110 0.75 -6.31 5.27
CA ALA A 110 2.19 -6.35 5.03
C ALA A 110 2.98 -6.70 6.30
N ILE A 111 2.59 -6.16 7.45
CA ILE A 111 3.21 -6.49 8.73
C ILE A 111 2.97 -7.96 9.10
N ARG A 112 1.74 -8.48 8.95
CA ARG A 112 1.44 -9.91 9.18
C ARG A 112 2.29 -10.81 8.29
N ARG A 113 2.42 -10.48 7.01
CA ARG A 113 3.26 -11.21 6.05
C ARG A 113 4.75 -11.15 6.42
N CYS A 114 5.25 -10.01 6.89
CA CYS A 114 6.61 -9.90 7.41
C CYS A 114 6.84 -10.81 8.62
N VAL A 115 5.89 -10.86 9.57
CA VAL A 115 5.97 -11.74 10.75
C VAL A 115 6.10 -13.20 10.33
N VAL A 116 5.28 -13.65 9.38
CA VAL A 116 5.38 -15.01 8.79
C VAL A 116 6.73 -15.22 8.10
N ARG A 117 7.19 -14.24 7.32
CA ARG A 117 8.48 -14.31 6.60
C ARG A 117 9.70 -14.39 7.53
N PHE A 118 9.59 -13.87 8.75
CA PHE A 118 10.60 -14.07 9.79
C PHE A 118 10.51 -15.44 10.48
N GLY A 119 9.54 -16.29 10.13
CA GLY A 119 9.27 -17.55 10.82
C GLY A 119 8.68 -17.34 12.22
N LEU A 120 7.99 -16.21 12.45
CA LEU A 120 7.45 -15.82 13.74
C LEU A 120 5.92 -15.86 13.75
N LYS A 121 5.36 -15.76 14.95
CA LYS A 121 3.93 -15.55 15.20
C LYS A 121 3.76 -14.49 16.27
N PHE A 122 2.65 -13.75 16.23
CA PHE A 122 2.25 -12.90 17.34
C PHE A 122 2.04 -13.73 18.61
N LYS A 123 2.56 -13.25 19.75
CA LYS A 123 2.51 -13.96 21.05
C LYS A 123 1.83 -13.13 22.13
N GLY A 124 1.62 -11.85 21.88
CA GLY A 124 1.00 -10.94 22.83
C GLY A 124 -0.51 -11.06 22.88
N LYS A 125 -1.13 -10.14 23.61
CA LYS A 125 -2.57 -10.13 23.89
C LYS A 125 -3.29 -8.89 23.33
N LYS A 126 -2.55 -7.86 22.92
CA LYS A 126 -3.12 -6.58 22.50
C LYS A 126 -3.45 -6.59 21.02
N LEU A 127 -4.63 -6.12 20.64
CA LEU A 127 -4.88 -5.78 19.23
C LEU A 127 -4.32 -4.38 18.97
N ILE A 128 -3.32 -4.26 18.10
CA ILE A 128 -2.57 -3.00 17.93
C ILE A 128 -2.96 -2.29 16.63
N GLN A 129 -3.46 -1.06 16.75
CA GLN A 129 -3.73 -0.22 15.60
C GLN A 129 -2.45 0.35 15.00
N ILE A 130 -2.31 0.30 13.67
CA ILE A 130 -1.22 0.89 12.89
C ILE A 130 -1.78 2.00 12.00
N ARG A 131 -1.96 3.19 12.60
CA ARG A 131 -2.65 4.34 11.98
C ARG A 131 -2.03 5.69 12.36
N ASP A 132 -0.70 5.76 12.35
CA ASP A 132 0.06 6.98 12.70
C ASP A 132 -0.40 7.56 14.06
N TYR A 133 -0.55 8.88 14.15
CA TYR A 133 -1.04 9.62 15.34
C TYR A 133 -2.46 9.26 15.80
N LYS A 134 -3.25 8.52 15.00
CA LYS A 134 -4.60 8.09 15.43
C LYS A 134 -4.58 6.86 16.31
N GLY A 135 -3.57 6.00 16.16
CA GLY A 135 -3.41 4.84 17.03
C GLY A 135 -2.72 5.22 18.33
N LYS A 136 -3.22 4.67 19.43
CA LYS A 136 -2.74 4.99 20.79
C LYS A 136 -1.40 4.34 21.14
N HIS A 137 -1.03 3.25 20.44
CA HIS A 137 0.17 2.49 20.74
C HIS A 137 1.41 3.11 20.08
N PRO A 138 2.60 3.12 20.71
CA PRO A 138 3.82 3.64 20.08
C PRO A 138 4.17 2.99 18.73
N LEU A 139 3.82 1.71 18.55
CA LEU A 139 3.99 1.00 17.27
C LEU A 139 3.10 1.58 16.15
N SER A 140 1.97 2.22 16.48
CA SER A 140 1.12 2.88 15.48
C SER A 140 1.89 3.92 14.69
N LEU A 141 2.72 4.67 15.40
CA LEU A 141 3.59 5.69 14.84
C LEU A 141 4.77 5.06 14.12
N LYS A 142 5.50 4.18 14.80
CA LYS A 142 6.76 3.60 14.31
C LYS A 142 6.57 2.75 13.04
N LEU A 143 5.40 2.10 12.90
CA LEU A 143 5.07 1.25 11.78
C LEU A 143 4.07 1.90 10.81
N SER A 144 3.76 3.19 10.97
CA SER A 144 2.96 3.94 9.98
C SER A 144 3.65 3.92 8.61
N PRO A 145 2.95 3.58 7.51
CA PRO A 145 3.57 3.57 6.18
C PRO A 145 3.93 4.97 5.70
N GLY A 146 3.36 6.01 6.30
CA GLY A 146 3.77 7.39 6.08
C GLY A 146 5.09 7.78 6.76
N ARG A 147 5.66 6.90 7.59
CA ARG A 147 6.91 7.15 8.36
C ARG A 147 7.99 6.12 8.09
N VAL A 148 7.63 4.85 7.92
CA VAL A 148 8.59 3.80 7.60
C VAL A 148 9.29 4.14 6.28
N PRO A 149 10.63 4.24 6.24
CA PRO A 149 11.36 4.56 5.01
C PRO A 149 11.17 3.49 3.95
N PHE A 150 10.96 3.90 2.70
CA PHE A 150 11.03 2.97 1.58
C PHE A 150 12.48 2.58 1.34
N HIS A 151 12.75 1.28 1.33
CA HIS A 151 14.11 0.74 1.36
C HIS A 151 14.92 0.97 0.07
N MET A 152 14.28 1.34 -1.05
CA MET A 152 14.95 1.69 -2.31
C MET A 152 14.57 3.10 -2.77
N PRO A 153 15.05 4.17 -2.10
CA PRO A 153 14.58 5.53 -2.32
C PRO A 153 14.76 6.04 -3.77
N LYS A 154 15.71 5.47 -4.52
CA LYS A 154 15.94 5.79 -5.95
C LYS A 154 14.78 5.36 -6.87
N LEU A 155 13.91 4.44 -6.44
CA LEU A 155 12.76 3.99 -7.23
C LEU A 155 11.54 4.92 -7.08
N ILE A 156 11.57 5.86 -6.14
CA ILE A 156 10.46 6.80 -5.93
C ILE A 156 10.45 7.83 -7.05
N LYS A 157 9.35 7.90 -7.80
CA LYS A 157 9.20 8.83 -8.92
C LYS A 157 9.27 10.28 -8.43
N LYS A 158 10.13 11.08 -9.08
CA LYS A 158 10.30 12.52 -8.81
C LYS A 158 9.49 13.38 -9.80
N PRO A 159 8.99 14.56 -9.37
CA PRO A 159 8.91 15.00 -7.98
C PRO A 159 7.96 14.09 -7.20
N GLU A 160 8.26 13.84 -5.91
CA GLU A 160 7.41 13.03 -5.04
C GLU A 160 6.05 13.72 -4.87
N LEU A 161 4.98 12.94 -4.79
CA LEU A 161 3.69 13.47 -4.38
C LEU A 161 3.69 13.72 -2.87
N THR A 162 3.02 14.78 -2.46
CA THR A 162 2.83 15.17 -1.06
C THR A 162 1.45 14.73 -0.56
N GLY A 163 1.33 14.61 0.77
CA GLY A 163 0.11 14.21 1.45
C GLY A 163 0.36 14.10 2.94
N TRP A 164 -0.36 13.20 3.62
CA TRP A 164 -0.20 12.98 5.07
C TRP A 164 1.09 12.21 5.45
N TRP A 165 1.87 11.76 4.45
CA TRP A 165 3.09 10.98 4.63
C TRP A 165 4.36 11.82 4.51
N GLN A 166 5.44 11.31 5.09
CA GLN A 166 6.79 11.87 4.96
C GLN A 166 7.42 11.51 3.62
N LYS A 167 8.26 12.40 3.10
CA LYS A 167 9.08 12.17 1.90
C LYS A 167 9.96 10.93 2.09
N GLY A 168 10.09 10.10 1.05
CA GLY A 168 10.90 8.89 1.11
C GLY A 168 10.29 7.70 1.87
N SER A 169 9.10 7.85 2.44
CA SER A 169 8.39 6.76 3.12
C SER A 169 7.82 5.72 2.15
N ILE A 170 7.36 4.58 2.69
CA ILE A 170 6.61 3.55 1.95
C ILE A 170 5.41 4.17 1.23
N GLU A 171 4.63 5.00 1.93
CA GLU A 171 3.47 5.68 1.35
C GLU A 171 3.92 6.67 0.25
N SER A 172 5.05 7.34 0.41
CA SER A 172 5.60 8.22 -0.64
C SER A 172 5.92 7.44 -1.91
N PHE A 173 6.59 6.28 -1.79
CA PHE A 173 6.83 5.38 -2.92
C PHE A 173 5.52 4.96 -3.58
N TYR A 174 4.60 4.43 -2.78
CA TYR A 174 3.35 3.88 -3.29
C TYR A 174 2.50 4.94 -4.00
N GLN A 175 2.38 6.16 -3.46
CA GLN A 175 1.58 7.21 -4.06
C GLN A 175 2.29 7.90 -5.24
N SER A 176 3.60 8.14 -5.15
CA SER A 176 4.35 8.86 -6.19
C SER A 176 4.50 8.06 -7.48
N ASN A 177 4.54 6.73 -7.39
CA ASN A 177 4.67 5.84 -8.54
C ASN A 177 3.32 5.40 -9.12
N LYS A 178 2.21 5.66 -8.42
CA LYS A 178 0.85 5.34 -8.87
C LYS A 178 0.42 6.23 -10.02
N VAL A 179 -0.05 5.62 -11.10
CA VAL A 179 -0.57 6.30 -12.29
C VAL A 179 -1.97 5.81 -12.63
N LEU A 180 -2.77 6.72 -13.17
CA LEU A 180 -4.00 6.41 -13.89
C LEU A 180 -3.68 6.27 -15.38
N GLN A 181 -4.08 5.16 -15.97
CA GLN A 181 -3.99 4.93 -17.41
C GLN A 181 -5.38 4.70 -18.00
N ILE A 182 -5.55 5.08 -19.27
CA ILE A 182 -6.75 4.78 -20.06
C ILE A 182 -6.37 4.05 -21.35
N LYS A 183 -7.27 3.20 -21.86
CA LYS A 183 -7.07 2.54 -23.16
C LYS A 183 -7.09 3.59 -24.27
N LYS A 184 -6.07 3.59 -25.12
CA LYS A 184 -6.11 4.31 -26.39
C LYS A 184 -6.70 3.36 -27.43
N VAL A 185 -7.83 3.73 -28.02
CA VAL A 185 -8.27 3.12 -29.28
C VAL A 185 -7.36 3.67 -30.37
N ILE A 186 -6.53 2.80 -30.94
CA ILE A 186 -5.78 3.14 -32.15
C ILE A 186 -6.76 2.89 -33.30
N LYS A 187 -7.19 3.97 -33.97
CA LYS A 187 -7.86 3.87 -35.27
C LYS A 187 -6.83 3.52 -36.32
#